data_AF-A0A816G182-F1
#
_entry.id   AF-A0A816G182-F1
#
_cell.length_a   1.000
_cell.length_b   1.000
_cell.length_c   1.000
_cell.angle_alpha   90.00
_cell.angle_beta   90.00
_cell.angle_gamma   90.00
#
_symmetry.space_group_name_H-M   'P 1'
#
loop_
_entity.id
_entity.type
_entity.pdbx_description
1 polymer ?
#
loop_
_entity_poly.entity_id
_entity_poly.type
_entity_poly.pdbx_seq_one_letter_code
_entity_poly.pdbx_strand_id
1 'polypeptide(L)'
;MLSQRVNIPRKQSALQWIRISDKDPFQWTDSAPVIEPSDLGIDQVLVENHAISLNPVDYKMASTNFSNTKLPAVTGYDISGRIVAIGNNVKDFQIGDEVFGMLNLNSSNGGGAIQQYSVAETDTLVSKLSDVDHVHSATLGVAFLSAMDGLRQVKIDSSTSVYIPGGSGGVGHFSVQIAQIRGAKQIITSASKEEGIQILKEKYRIKDVVNHATVNIVDRVMELTDGKGVDVVYDATYLSSSFDKTIQMVKEGGSWIVLRRFGQDITKDTERVEKRKGKLLLADLGRYWLGNERTRLKSFSQYSLSQGAKWIKEGQLKPYINRIIKLEEAQDALELIKQGKSGFGKIMSIEESKEKPWKFYEEEPPINTDIERFFLTYASISPSKLREHLFTVRQCAWQRYNYPCLGLWTFLDFSIRQNPIYKEILSRCKNENTTVIDFGCCLGQDVRQLVSDGVSLDQIRGFDIDPFFIEQGYELFCDEKQMKEKQVFRSGDIFDEQFLETIQPADYVHVGSFIHLFDLEKQKEVCRRLVRLCKCAIIGRQVGSTVPGEYFRRGLCDGSKMMRHSPESFAQMWNEVTNGVWQVESVHLEKRYLVKDVQRLIFVVRKKK
;
A
#
# COMPACT_ATOMS: atom_id res chain seq x y z
N MET A 1 -28.04 4.08 -13.74
CA MET A 1 -26.62 4.36 -13.44
C MET A 1 -26.56 5.42 -12.36
N LEU A 2 -26.47 5.01 -11.09
CA LEU A 2 -26.24 5.93 -9.97
C LEU A 2 -24.77 5.81 -9.61
N SER A 3 -23.96 6.78 -10.04
CA SER A 3 -22.57 6.88 -9.62
C SER A 3 -22.52 6.97 -8.10
N GLN A 4 -21.74 6.11 -7.45
CA GLN A 4 -21.42 6.25 -6.04
C GLN A 4 -20.70 7.59 -5.89
N ARG A 5 -21.42 8.63 -5.45
CA ARG A 5 -20.82 9.92 -5.14
C ARG A 5 -19.90 9.72 -3.94
N VAL A 6 -18.59 9.69 -4.17
CA VAL A 6 -17.61 9.92 -3.12
C VAL A 6 -17.94 11.29 -2.52
N ASN A 7 -18.09 11.36 -1.20
CA ASN A 7 -18.43 12.61 -0.51
C ASN A 7 -17.17 13.49 -0.42
N ILE A 8 -16.88 14.23 -1.50
CA ILE A 8 -15.75 15.14 -1.59
C ILE A 8 -16.07 16.39 -0.74
N PRO A 9 -15.23 16.75 0.26
CA PRO A 9 -15.47 17.93 1.06
C PRO A 9 -15.23 19.20 0.24
N ARG A 10 -15.90 20.31 0.58
CA ARG A 10 -15.68 21.61 -0.09
C ARG A 10 -14.39 22.32 0.32
N LYS A 11 -13.86 21.96 1.48
CA LYS A 11 -12.69 22.56 2.10
C LYS A 11 -11.76 21.46 2.58
N GLN A 12 -10.48 21.77 2.59
CA GLN A 12 -9.41 20.86 2.99
C GLN A 12 -8.31 21.60 3.75
N SER A 13 -7.52 20.83 4.49
CA SER A 13 -6.27 21.28 5.07
C SER A 13 -5.17 21.29 4.01
N ALA A 14 -4.33 22.34 4.04
CA ALA A 14 -3.25 22.54 3.08
C ALA A 14 -2.13 23.43 3.64
N LEU A 15 -0.91 23.22 3.14
CA LEU A 15 0.21 24.14 3.33
C LEU A 15 0.32 25.08 2.13
N GLN A 16 0.00 26.35 2.33
CA GLN A 16 0.02 27.37 1.29
C GLN A 16 1.23 28.28 1.42
N TRP A 17 1.83 28.68 0.30
CA TRP A 17 2.73 29.84 0.28
C TRP A 17 1.91 31.08 -0.03
N ILE A 18 2.04 32.07 0.85
CA ILE A 18 1.24 33.30 0.84
C ILE A 18 2.04 34.50 0.32
N ARG A 19 3.37 34.35 0.23
CA ARG A 19 4.30 35.37 -0.26
C ARG A 19 5.52 34.71 -0.88
N ILE A 20 6.17 35.44 -1.77
CA ILE A 20 7.46 35.08 -2.34
C ILE A 20 8.54 35.48 -1.34
N SER A 21 9.17 34.51 -0.68
CA SER A 21 10.14 34.79 0.39
C SER A 21 11.01 33.58 0.70
N ASP A 22 12.29 33.82 0.98
CA ASP A 22 13.18 32.82 1.56
C ASP A 22 12.91 32.58 3.05
N LYS A 23 12.19 33.48 3.74
CA LYS A 23 11.87 33.37 5.16
C LYS A 23 10.36 33.24 5.35
N ASP A 24 9.95 32.16 5.99
CA ASP A 24 8.57 31.85 6.37
C ASP A 24 7.54 32.20 5.27
N PRO A 25 7.68 31.65 4.04
CA PRO A 25 6.74 31.93 2.97
C PRO A 25 5.41 31.19 3.15
N PHE A 26 5.37 30.20 4.04
CA PHE A 26 4.26 29.27 4.20
C PHE A 26 3.30 29.65 5.34
N GLN A 27 2.05 29.27 5.18
CA GLN A 27 0.98 29.32 6.17
C GLN A 27 0.11 28.07 6.03
N TRP A 28 -0.13 27.39 7.15
CA TRP A 28 -1.12 26.32 7.24
C TRP A 28 -2.55 26.88 7.23
N THR A 29 -3.48 26.18 6.56
CA THR A 29 -4.92 26.49 6.58
C THR A 29 -5.75 25.22 6.57
N ASP A 30 -6.85 25.20 7.33
CA ASP A 30 -7.85 24.11 7.33
C ASP A 30 -9.04 24.39 6.41
N SER A 31 -8.91 25.41 5.55
CA SER A 31 -10.03 25.95 4.78
C SER A 31 -9.70 26.24 3.31
N ALA A 32 -8.62 25.64 2.79
CA ALA A 32 -8.33 25.71 1.37
C ALA A 32 -9.47 25.06 0.56
N PRO A 33 -9.88 25.64 -0.58
CA PRO A 33 -10.95 25.07 -1.40
C PRO A 33 -10.51 23.73 -2.01
N VAL A 34 -11.44 22.77 -2.06
CA VAL A 34 -11.30 21.58 -2.93
C VAL A 34 -11.96 21.92 -4.26
N ILE A 35 -11.29 21.57 -5.37
CA ILE A 35 -11.87 21.76 -6.71
C ILE A 35 -13.06 20.82 -6.86
N GLU A 36 -14.22 21.40 -7.14
CA GLU A 36 -15.45 20.64 -7.38
C GLU A 36 -15.31 19.81 -8.66
N PRO A 37 -15.89 18.59 -8.72
CA PRO A 37 -15.82 17.75 -9.92
C PRO A 37 -16.28 18.44 -11.21
N SER A 38 -17.21 19.39 -11.12
CA SER A 38 -17.69 20.19 -12.26
C SER A 38 -16.66 21.16 -12.83
N ASP A 39 -15.65 21.52 -12.02
CA ASP A 39 -14.65 22.53 -12.33
C ASP A 39 -13.31 21.90 -12.75
N LEU A 40 -13.23 20.56 -12.79
CA LEU A 40 -12.08 19.84 -13.31
C LEU A 40 -11.89 20.11 -14.80
N GLY A 41 -10.65 20.38 -15.20
CA GLY A 41 -10.28 20.42 -16.60
C GLY A 41 -10.55 19.09 -17.32
N ILE A 42 -10.72 19.15 -18.64
CA ILE A 42 -11.16 17.99 -19.44
C ILE A 42 -10.27 16.75 -19.31
N ASP A 43 -8.96 16.95 -19.11
CA ASP A 43 -7.95 15.87 -18.97
C ASP A 43 -7.38 15.77 -17.54
N GLN A 44 -8.11 16.29 -16.55
CA GLN A 44 -7.72 16.31 -15.14
C GLN A 44 -8.48 15.28 -14.31
N VAL A 45 -7.89 14.87 -13.20
CA VAL A 45 -8.51 14.05 -12.17
C VAL A 45 -8.34 14.71 -10.81
N LEU A 46 -9.26 14.45 -9.89
CA LEU A 46 -9.11 14.78 -8.47
C LEU A 46 -8.65 13.53 -7.73
N VAL A 47 -7.51 13.63 -7.06
CA VAL A 47 -6.89 12.54 -6.30
C VAL A 47 -7.00 12.86 -4.81
N GLU A 48 -7.56 11.93 -4.05
CA GLU A 48 -7.43 11.88 -2.59
C GLU A 48 -6.04 11.35 -2.25
N ASN A 49 -5.19 12.19 -1.66
CA ASN A 49 -3.79 11.88 -1.41
C ASN A 49 -3.66 10.95 -0.20
N HIS A 50 -2.99 9.81 -0.37
CA HIS A 50 -2.66 8.89 0.72
C HIS A 50 -1.21 9.07 1.19
N ALA A 51 -0.31 9.48 0.29
CA ALA A 51 1.07 9.78 0.59
C ALA A 51 1.60 10.91 -0.30
N ILE A 52 2.40 11.79 0.28
CA ILE A 52 3.04 12.93 -0.36
C ILE A 52 4.53 12.90 -0.04
N SER A 53 5.39 13.08 -1.04
CA SER A 53 6.83 13.10 -0.83
C SER A 53 7.39 14.52 -0.84
N LEU A 54 8.17 14.87 0.19
CA LEU A 54 8.75 16.20 0.30
C LEU A 54 10.08 16.30 -0.44
N ASN A 55 10.32 17.46 -1.06
CA ASN A 55 11.48 17.77 -1.89
C ASN A 55 11.98 19.20 -1.69
N PRO A 56 13.26 19.49 -1.96
CA PRO A 56 13.77 20.86 -1.90
C PRO A 56 13.07 21.84 -2.86
N VAL A 57 12.50 21.35 -3.97
CA VAL A 57 11.75 22.20 -4.91
C VAL A 57 10.52 22.81 -4.22
N ASP A 58 9.92 22.13 -3.25
CA ASP A 58 8.69 22.56 -2.57
C ASP A 58 8.90 23.90 -1.84
N TYR A 59 10.05 24.11 -1.18
CA TYR A 59 10.39 25.40 -0.57
C TYR A 59 11.06 26.38 -1.54
N LYS A 60 11.84 25.89 -2.51
CA LYS A 60 12.54 26.77 -3.48
C LYS A 60 11.58 27.49 -4.43
N MET A 61 10.45 26.86 -4.76
CA MET A 61 9.41 27.53 -5.53
C MET A 61 8.84 28.71 -4.75
N ALA A 62 8.67 28.55 -3.43
CA ALA A 62 8.21 29.62 -2.55
C ALA A 62 9.18 30.80 -2.44
N SER A 63 10.48 30.51 -2.49
CA SER A 63 11.55 31.51 -2.50
C SER A 63 11.64 32.33 -3.79
N THR A 64 11.44 31.69 -4.95
CA THR A 64 11.81 32.27 -6.25
C THR A 64 10.64 32.66 -7.14
N ASN A 65 9.47 32.03 -6.92
CA ASN A 65 8.31 32.10 -7.81
C ASN A 65 8.64 31.99 -9.31
N PHE A 66 9.56 31.11 -9.68
CA PHE A 66 10.05 31.02 -11.06
C PHE A 66 8.94 30.64 -12.08
N SER A 67 7.85 30.04 -11.63
CA SER A 67 6.66 29.70 -12.44
C SER A 67 5.66 30.85 -12.59
N ASN A 68 5.89 32.02 -11.98
CA ASN A 68 4.91 33.12 -11.90
C ASN A 68 3.54 32.67 -11.34
N THR A 69 3.57 31.81 -10.31
CA THR A 69 2.38 31.31 -9.64
C THR A 69 1.67 32.45 -8.90
N LYS A 70 0.33 32.48 -9.03
CA LYS A 70 -0.54 33.41 -8.30
C LYS A 70 -0.74 32.91 -6.87
N LEU A 71 -0.59 33.80 -5.89
CA LEU A 71 -0.71 33.47 -4.46
C LEU A 71 -2.09 33.86 -3.88
N PRO A 72 -2.58 33.17 -2.83
CA PRO A 72 -1.98 32.00 -2.19
C PRO A 72 -2.06 30.75 -3.07
N ALA A 73 -1.08 29.86 -2.96
CA ALA A 73 -1.04 28.58 -3.68
C ALA A 73 -0.56 27.47 -2.76
N VAL A 74 -0.92 26.21 -3.03
CA VAL A 74 -0.43 25.04 -2.27
C VAL A 74 0.93 24.59 -2.83
N THR A 75 1.82 24.11 -1.97
CA THR A 75 3.15 23.59 -2.36
C THR A 75 3.20 22.06 -2.44
N GLY A 76 4.32 21.51 -2.91
CA GLY A 76 4.58 20.08 -3.08
C GLY A 76 4.16 19.54 -4.44
N TYR A 77 4.79 18.44 -4.87
CA TYR A 77 4.61 17.89 -6.21
C TYR A 77 4.45 16.37 -6.27
N ASP A 78 4.95 15.61 -5.30
CA ASP A 78 4.90 14.16 -5.37
C ASP A 78 3.67 13.62 -4.64
N ILE A 79 2.82 12.85 -5.34
CA ILE A 79 1.61 12.25 -4.75
C ILE A 79 1.51 10.76 -5.04
N SER A 80 0.83 10.05 -4.14
CA SER A 80 0.17 8.78 -4.39
C SER A 80 -1.15 8.73 -3.65
N GLY A 81 -2.20 8.24 -4.29
CA GLY A 81 -3.55 8.32 -3.75
C GLY A 81 -4.58 7.62 -4.63
N ARG A 82 -5.85 7.97 -4.44
CA ARG A 82 -6.99 7.38 -5.15
C ARG A 82 -7.76 8.44 -5.93
N ILE A 83 -8.18 8.13 -7.15
CA ILE A 83 -9.02 9.01 -7.96
C ILE A 83 -10.44 9.05 -7.38
N VAL A 84 -10.94 10.24 -7.08
CA VAL A 84 -12.30 10.47 -6.54
C VAL A 84 -13.22 11.22 -7.50
N ALA A 85 -12.65 11.89 -8.50
CA ALA A 85 -13.39 12.49 -9.61
C ALA A 85 -12.52 12.58 -10.88
N ILE A 86 -13.16 12.62 -12.05
CA ILE A 86 -12.50 12.67 -13.36
C ILE A 86 -13.13 13.76 -14.24
N GLY A 87 -12.31 14.39 -15.08
CA GLY A 87 -12.75 15.30 -16.14
C GLY A 87 -13.38 14.56 -17.32
N ASN A 88 -14.09 15.31 -18.17
CA ASN A 88 -14.97 14.75 -19.21
C ASN A 88 -14.26 13.96 -20.33
N ASN A 89 -12.95 14.14 -20.53
CA ASN A 89 -12.18 13.46 -21.58
C ASN A 89 -11.18 12.43 -21.02
N VAL A 90 -11.21 12.18 -19.71
CA VAL A 90 -10.37 11.14 -19.09
C VAL A 90 -10.85 9.76 -19.52
N LYS A 91 -9.97 9.01 -20.20
CA LYS A 91 -10.24 7.65 -20.70
C LYS A 91 -9.32 6.59 -20.11
N ASP A 92 -8.10 7.00 -19.74
CA ASP A 92 -7.04 6.10 -19.25
C ASP A 92 -7.24 5.72 -17.76
N PHE A 93 -8.17 6.38 -17.05
CA PHE A 93 -8.42 6.22 -15.63
C PHE A 93 -9.91 6.29 -15.29
N GLN A 94 -10.29 5.70 -14.15
CA GLN A 94 -11.64 5.75 -13.59
C GLN A 94 -11.61 6.10 -12.09
N ILE A 95 -12.77 6.52 -11.57
CA ILE A 95 -12.96 6.74 -10.13
C ILE A 95 -12.68 5.44 -9.37
N GLY A 96 -11.88 5.53 -8.31
CA GLY A 96 -11.46 4.40 -7.48
C GLY A 96 -10.06 3.87 -7.82
N ASP A 97 -9.49 4.22 -8.97
CA ASP A 97 -8.13 3.81 -9.32
C ASP A 97 -7.10 4.39 -8.35
N GLU A 98 -6.15 3.56 -7.93
CA GLU A 98 -4.97 3.99 -7.17
C GLU A 98 -3.89 4.45 -8.14
N VAL A 99 -3.37 5.66 -7.93
CA VAL A 99 -2.40 6.32 -8.82
C VAL A 99 -1.25 6.95 -8.05
N PHE A 100 -0.17 7.24 -8.75
CA PHE A 100 0.94 8.05 -8.24
C PHE A 100 1.64 8.81 -9.36
N GLY A 101 2.37 9.86 -8.99
CA GLY A 101 3.14 10.65 -9.94
C GLY A 101 3.62 11.99 -9.38
N MET A 102 4.08 12.84 -10.30
CA MET A 102 4.58 14.19 -10.00
C MET A 102 3.64 15.23 -10.63
N LEU A 103 2.99 16.03 -9.79
CA LEU A 103 2.11 17.13 -10.20
C LEU A 103 2.85 18.19 -11.01
N ASN A 104 2.07 18.95 -11.80
CA ASN A 104 2.58 20.01 -12.65
C ASN A 104 3.21 21.15 -11.83
N LEU A 105 4.46 21.51 -12.15
CA LEU A 105 5.20 22.61 -11.52
C LEU A 105 4.53 23.98 -11.71
N ASN A 106 3.66 24.13 -12.71
CA ASN A 106 2.96 25.37 -13.06
C ASN A 106 1.44 25.19 -13.08
N SER A 107 0.86 24.80 -11.94
CA SER A 107 -0.59 24.77 -11.78
C SER A 107 -1.11 26.15 -11.40
N SER A 108 -1.75 26.85 -12.34
CA SER A 108 -2.36 28.18 -12.16
C SER A 108 -3.52 28.22 -11.15
N ASN A 109 -4.02 27.06 -10.72
CA ASN A 109 -5.13 26.91 -9.77
C ASN A 109 -4.68 26.43 -8.38
N GLY A 110 -3.41 26.61 -8.01
CA GLY A 110 -2.93 26.33 -6.66
C GLY A 110 -2.87 24.84 -6.27
N GLY A 111 -2.78 23.93 -7.25
CA GLY A 111 -2.84 22.47 -7.06
C GLY A 111 -1.53 21.80 -6.64
N GLY A 112 -0.94 22.20 -5.52
CA GLY A 112 0.19 21.50 -4.91
C GLY A 112 -0.19 20.16 -4.28
N ALA A 113 0.79 19.40 -3.83
CA ALA A 113 0.63 18.09 -3.23
C ALA A 113 0.34 18.12 -1.72
N ILE A 114 0.81 19.14 -0.98
CA ILE A 114 0.70 19.22 0.49
C ILE A 114 -0.70 19.71 0.89
N GLN A 115 -1.68 18.89 0.56
CA GLN A 115 -3.12 19.03 0.84
C GLN A 115 -3.80 17.65 0.72
N GLN A 116 -5.06 17.56 1.09
CA GLN A 116 -5.79 16.30 1.14
C GLN A 116 -6.24 15.78 -0.23
N TYR A 117 -6.65 16.70 -1.11
CA TYR A 117 -7.13 16.44 -2.46
C TYR A 117 -6.36 17.31 -3.45
N SER A 118 -5.66 16.66 -4.38
CA SER A 118 -4.88 17.32 -5.42
C SER A 118 -5.50 17.11 -6.79
N VAL A 119 -5.53 18.18 -7.59
CA VAL A 119 -5.82 18.08 -9.02
C VAL A 119 -4.56 17.63 -9.74
N ALA A 120 -4.68 16.58 -10.55
CA ALA A 120 -3.59 16.05 -11.34
C ALA A 120 -3.98 15.98 -12.82
N GLU A 121 -3.00 16.16 -13.70
CA GLU A 121 -3.15 15.88 -15.12
C GLU A 121 -2.93 14.39 -15.36
N THR A 122 -3.74 13.78 -16.22
CA THR A 122 -3.64 12.34 -16.49
C THR A 122 -2.25 11.92 -17.01
N ASP A 123 -1.61 12.78 -17.81
CA ASP A 123 -0.26 12.54 -18.36
C ASP A 123 0.87 12.62 -17.32
N THR A 124 0.58 13.06 -16.09
CA THR A 124 1.54 13.07 -14.98
C THR A 124 1.41 11.87 -14.05
N LEU A 125 0.42 11.00 -14.27
CA LEU A 125 0.08 9.89 -13.39
C LEU A 125 0.29 8.54 -14.06
N VAL A 126 0.51 7.53 -13.22
CA VAL A 126 0.43 6.11 -13.57
C VAL A 126 -0.35 5.34 -12.51
N SER A 127 -0.92 4.20 -12.90
CA SER A 127 -1.57 3.28 -11.95
C SER A 127 -0.55 2.72 -10.95
N LYS A 128 -0.94 2.67 -9.68
CA LYS A 128 -0.15 2.03 -8.61
C LYS A 128 -0.16 0.52 -8.80
N LEU A 129 0.98 -0.13 -8.62
CA LEU A 129 1.03 -1.59 -8.52
C LEU A 129 0.42 -2.01 -7.17
N SER A 130 -0.38 -3.07 -7.13
CA SER A 130 -0.98 -3.58 -5.89
C SER A 130 0.05 -3.86 -4.80
N ASP A 131 1.22 -4.36 -5.21
CA ASP A 131 2.27 -4.86 -4.32
C ASP A 131 3.28 -3.77 -3.89
N VAL A 132 3.09 -2.52 -4.36
CA VAL A 132 3.91 -1.37 -3.96
C VAL A 132 2.99 -0.38 -3.25
N ASP A 133 3.24 -0.12 -1.97
CA ASP A 133 2.39 0.78 -1.18
C ASP A 133 2.45 2.25 -1.66
N HIS A 134 1.52 3.08 -1.17
CA HIS A 134 1.44 4.49 -1.51
C HIS A 134 2.70 5.28 -1.08
N VAL A 135 3.30 4.92 0.05
CA VAL A 135 4.47 5.63 0.58
C VAL A 135 5.67 5.45 -0.36
N HIS A 136 5.97 4.23 -0.76
CA HIS A 136 7.02 3.92 -1.73
C HIS A 136 6.70 4.47 -3.12
N SER A 137 5.44 4.38 -3.57
CA SER A 137 5.02 4.91 -4.86
C SER A 137 5.21 6.43 -4.97
N ALA A 138 4.84 7.17 -3.91
CA ALA A 138 5.02 8.62 -3.85
C ALA A 138 6.50 9.05 -3.87
N THR A 139 7.46 8.18 -3.51
CA THR A 139 8.90 8.54 -3.60
C THR A 139 9.41 8.70 -5.03
N LEU A 140 8.69 8.15 -6.01
CA LEU A 140 9.13 8.05 -7.41
C LEU A 140 8.90 9.32 -8.24
N GLY A 141 8.34 10.39 -7.66
CA GLY A 141 8.11 11.66 -8.35
C GLY A 141 9.42 12.44 -8.61
N VAL A 142 9.52 13.66 -8.12
CA VAL A 142 10.60 14.63 -8.37
C VAL A 142 11.99 14.00 -8.27
N ALA A 143 12.29 13.32 -7.17
CA ALA A 143 13.66 12.86 -6.90
C ALA A 143 14.11 11.74 -7.86
N PHE A 144 13.26 10.73 -8.06
CA PHE A 144 13.54 9.62 -8.96
C PHE A 144 13.46 10.04 -10.43
N LEU A 145 12.45 10.83 -10.82
CA LEU A 145 12.36 11.37 -12.18
C LEU A 145 13.57 12.22 -12.52
N SER A 146 14.10 13.00 -11.57
CA SER A 146 15.34 13.77 -11.79
C SER A 146 16.52 12.84 -12.08
N ALA A 147 16.70 11.79 -11.27
CA ALA A 147 17.77 10.80 -11.48
C ALA A 147 17.64 10.07 -12.82
N MET A 148 16.42 9.64 -13.17
CA MET A 148 16.12 9.04 -14.46
C MET A 148 16.40 9.99 -15.62
N ASP A 149 16.04 11.27 -15.47
CA ASP A 149 16.18 12.25 -16.53
C ASP A 149 17.63 12.56 -16.89
N GLY A 150 18.50 12.70 -15.90
CA GLY A 150 19.91 12.93 -16.20
C GLY A 150 20.62 11.64 -16.62
N LEU A 151 20.44 10.53 -15.89
CA LEU A 151 21.18 9.31 -16.20
C LEU A 151 20.77 8.72 -17.55
N ARG A 152 19.52 8.89 -18.04
CA ARG A 152 19.11 8.39 -19.38
C ARG A 152 19.82 9.09 -20.55
N GLN A 153 20.48 10.24 -20.32
CA GLN A 153 21.19 10.98 -21.36
C GLN A 153 22.56 10.37 -21.69
N VAL A 154 23.01 9.41 -20.88
CA VAL A 154 24.29 8.72 -21.05
C VAL A 154 24.07 7.22 -21.07
N LYS A 155 24.90 6.51 -21.84
CA LYS A 155 24.97 5.05 -21.75
C LYS A 155 25.77 4.68 -20.51
N ILE A 156 25.19 3.84 -19.66
CA ILE A 156 25.84 3.26 -18.49
C ILE A 156 25.85 1.76 -18.71
N ASP A 157 27.03 1.16 -18.62
CA ASP A 157 27.24 -0.28 -18.66
C ASP A 157 28.43 -0.67 -17.78
N SER A 158 28.86 -1.94 -17.87
CA SER A 158 29.94 -2.47 -17.04
C SER A 158 31.31 -1.83 -17.24
N SER A 159 31.50 -1.06 -18.31
CA SER A 159 32.72 -0.28 -18.55
C SER A 159 32.67 1.12 -17.95
N THR A 160 31.51 1.56 -17.47
CA THR A 160 31.29 2.94 -17.02
C THR A 160 31.65 3.12 -15.55
N SER A 161 32.50 4.11 -15.28
CA SER A 161 32.75 4.65 -13.94
C SER A 161 31.84 5.84 -13.67
N VAL A 162 31.20 5.88 -12.50
CA VAL A 162 30.23 6.91 -12.13
C VAL A 162 30.57 7.50 -10.77
N TYR A 163 30.60 8.83 -10.67
CA TYR A 163 30.64 9.56 -9.40
C TYR A 163 29.32 10.28 -9.14
N ILE A 164 28.72 10.02 -7.97
CA ILE A 164 27.48 10.65 -7.51
C ILE A 164 27.76 11.31 -6.16
N PRO A 165 28.03 12.64 -6.09
CA PRO A 165 28.12 13.33 -4.82
C PRO A 165 26.79 13.28 -4.06
N GLY A 166 26.86 13.16 -2.73
CA GLY A 166 25.67 13.19 -1.88
C GLY A 166 24.75 11.98 -2.08
N GLY A 167 25.29 10.77 -2.23
CA GLY A 167 24.52 9.54 -2.46
C GLY A 167 23.47 9.24 -1.39
N SER A 168 23.57 9.86 -0.22
CA SER A 168 22.58 9.75 0.86
C SER A 168 21.36 10.65 0.71
N GLY A 169 21.36 11.58 -0.24
CA GLY A 169 20.28 12.54 -0.45
C GLY A 169 19.10 11.97 -1.24
N GLY A 170 18.03 12.77 -1.35
CA GLY A 170 16.80 12.39 -2.07
C GLY A 170 17.03 11.95 -3.51
N VAL A 171 17.78 12.72 -4.32
CA VAL A 171 18.12 12.31 -5.70
C VAL A 171 19.28 11.31 -5.71
N GLY A 172 20.30 11.55 -4.88
CA GLY A 172 21.54 10.76 -4.86
C GLY A 172 21.30 9.27 -4.61
N HIS A 173 20.42 8.90 -3.68
CA HIS A 173 20.18 7.49 -3.37
C HIS A 173 19.42 6.75 -4.48
N PHE A 174 18.63 7.46 -5.30
CA PHE A 174 18.07 6.90 -6.54
C PHE A 174 19.15 6.79 -7.61
N SER A 175 19.98 7.82 -7.79
CA SER A 175 21.04 7.82 -8.80
C SER A 175 22.03 6.66 -8.62
N VAL A 176 22.46 6.36 -7.39
CA VAL A 176 23.41 5.25 -7.13
C VAL A 176 22.79 3.90 -7.51
N GLN A 177 21.51 3.70 -7.17
CA GLN A 177 20.80 2.46 -7.48
C GLN A 177 20.52 2.34 -8.98
N ILE A 178 20.12 3.41 -9.66
CA ILE A 178 19.91 3.40 -11.12
C ILE A 178 21.22 3.10 -11.85
N ALA A 179 22.35 3.64 -11.39
CA ALA A 179 23.65 3.30 -11.95
C ALA A 179 23.97 1.80 -11.77
N GLN A 180 23.68 1.21 -10.61
CA GLN A 180 23.81 -0.24 -10.37
C GLN A 180 22.89 -1.06 -11.28
N ILE A 181 21.60 -0.71 -11.37
CA ILE A 181 20.60 -1.40 -12.20
C ILE A 181 21.02 -1.39 -13.68
N ARG A 182 21.63 -0.30 -14.14
CA ARG A 182 22.16 -0.18 -15.51
C ARG A 182 23.52 -0.84 -15.71
N GLY A 183 24.10 -1.39 -14.65
CA GLY A 183 25.29 -2.23 -14.73
C GLY A 183 26.62 -1.49 -14.58
N ALA A 184 26.66 -0.25 -14.07
CA ALA A 184 27.92 0.41 -13.73
C ALA A 184 28.70 -0.45 -12.72
N LYS A 185 29.93 -0.84 -13.06
CA LYS A 185 30.77 -1.64 -12.15
C LYS A 185 31.50 -0.81 -11.11
N GLN A 186 31.89 0.41 -11.45
CA GLN A 186 32.57 1.33 -10.54
C GLN A 186 31.64 2.50 -10.22
N ILE A 187 31.11 2.51 -9.00
CA ILE A 187 30.21 3.55 -8.50
C ILE A 187 30.85 4.14 -7.26
N ILE A 188 31.26 5.40 -7.38
CA ILE A 188 31.84 6.19 -6.31
C ILE A 188 30.78 7.18 -5.84
N THR A 189 30.62 7.33 -4.53
CA THR A 189 29.69 8.30 -3.98
C THR A 189 30.25 8.92 -2.71
N SER A 190 29.69 10.04 -2.28
CA SER A 190 30.09 10.71 -1.05
C SER A 190 28.91 11.05 -0.15
N ALA A 191 29.17 11.01 1.16
CA ALA A 191 28.26 11.44 2.21
C ALA A 191 29.09 12.04 3.36
N SER A 192 28.49 12.81 4.26
CA SER A 192 29.18 13.45 5.39
C SER A 192 28.80 12.87 6.76
N LYS A 193 27.69 12.14 6.83
CA LYS A 193 27.17 11.53 8.06
C LYS A 193 27.40 10.02 8.04
N GLU A 194 27.83 9.47 9.17
CA GLU A 194 28.16 8.05 9.30
C GLU A 194 26.96 7.15 8.99
N GLU A 195 25.78 7.48 9.50
CA GLU A 195 24.53 6.77 9.21
C GLU A 195 24.31 6.60 7.69
N GLY A 196 24.50 7.68 6.93
CA GLY A 196 24.30 7.64 5.48
C GLY A 196 25.38 6.86 4.74
N ILE A 197 26.61 6.91 5.24
CA ILE A 197 27.72 6.08 4.72
C ILE A 197 27.41 4.60 4.94
N GLN A 198 26.94 4.25 6.13
CA GLN A 198 26.64 2.88 6.51
C GLN A 198 25.48 2.31 5.67
N ILE A 199 24.41 3.09 5.47
CA ILE A 199 23.30 2.69 4.58
C ILE A 199 23.80 2.48 3.14
N LEU A 200 24.64 3.37 2.59
CA LEU A 200 25.21 3.21 1.25
C LEU A 200 26.03 1.93 1.11
N LYS A 201 26.85 1.61 2.12
CA LYS A 201 27.70 0.42 2.11
C LYS A 201 26.92 -0.87 2.35
N GLU A 202 26.04 -0.91 3.34
CA GLU A 202 25.40 -2.14 3.80
C GLU A 202 24.12 -2.46 3.02
N LYS A 203 23.23 -1.46 2.87
CA LYS A 203 21.93 -1.65 2.20
C LYS A 203 22.06 -1.63 0.68
N TYR A 204 22.82 -0.66 0.14
CA TYR A 204 23.01 -0.51 -1.31
C TYR A 204 24.28 -1.17 -1.84
N ARG A 205 25.14 -1.72 -0.96
CA ARG A 205 26.34 -2.47 -1.37
C ARG A 205 27.30 -1.63 -2.25
N ILE A 206 27.33 -0.32 -2.02
CA ILE A 206 28.28 0.58 -2.69
C ILE A 206 29.63 0.42 -1.99
N LYS A 207 30.65 -0.01 -2.75
CA LYS A 207 32.00 -0.23 -2.21
C LYS A 207 32.71 1.09 -1.92
N ASP A 208 32.66 2.01 -2.88
CA ASP A 208 33.42 3.26 -2.86
C ASP A 208 32.59 4.42 -2.31
N VAL A 209 32.32 4.39 -1.01
CA VAL A 209 31.64 5.49 -0.29
C VAL A 209 32.66 6.33 0.47
N VAL A 210 32.81 7.60 0.08
CA VAL A 210 33.82 8.52 0.61
C VAL A 210 33.20 9.52 1.59
N ASN A 211 33.78 9.64 2.79
CA ASN A 211 33.43 10.71 3.71
C ASN A 211 34.09 12.03 3.29
N HIS A 212 33.35 12.86 2.55
CA HIS A 212 33.89 14.13 2.03
C HIS A 212 34.09 15.21 3.12
N ALA A 213 33.69 14.95 4.36
CA ALA A 213 33.98 15.84 5.49
C ALA A 213 35.40 15.65 6.05
N THR A 214 36.04 14.51 5.79
CA THR A 214 37.33 14.14 6.38
C THR A 214 38.45 14.03 5.35
N VAL A 215 38.15 14.02 4.05
CA VAL A 215 39.15 13.91 2.98
C VAL A 215 38.88 14.90 1.85
N ASN A 216 39.93 15.21 1.07
CA ASN A 216 39.75 15.87 -0.21
C ASN A 216 39.11 14.90 -1.20
N ILE A 217 37.86 15.18 -1.56
CA ILE A 217 37.07 14.33 -2.44
C ILE A 217 37.64 14.24 -3.86
N VAL A 218 38.30 15.30 -4.37
CA VAL A 218 38.93 15.28 -5.70
C VAL A 218 40.06 14.26 -5.71
N ASP A 219 41.00 14.40 -4.78
CA ASP A 219 42.16 13.52 -4.68
C ASP A 219 41.73 12.06 -4.52
N ARG A 220 40.73 11.79 -3.68
CA ARG A 220 40.23 10.43 -3.46
C ARG A 220 39.56 9.82 -4.69
N VAL A 221 38.76 10.59 -5.43
CA VAL A 221 38.14 10.10 -6.67
C VAL A 221 39.20 9.87 -7.75
N MET A 222 40.19 10.76 -7.85
CA MET A 222 41.29 10.59 -8.79
C MET A 222 42.14 9.35 -8.44
N GLU A 223 42.43 9.11 -7.17
CA GLU A 223 43.13 7.89 -6.70
C GLU A 223 42.36 6.62 -7.07
N LEU A 224 41.04 6.58 -6.81
CA LEU A 224 40.17 5.44 -7.14
C LEU A 224 40.03 5.19 -8.66
N THR A 225 40.46 6.14 -9.49
CA THR A 225 40.29 6.09 -10.96
C THR A 225 41.63 6.19 -11.70
N ASP A 226 42.75 5.87 -11.04
CA ASP A 226 44.11 5.91 -11.60
C ASP A 226 44.47 7.28 -12.23
N GLY A 227 43.99 8.36 -11.62
CA GLY A 227 44.20 9.74 -12.08
C GLY A 227 43.41 10.13 -13.34
N LYS A 228 42.50 9.28 -13.83
CA LYS A 228 41.74 9.54 -15.07
C LYS A 228 40.45 10.31 -14.82
N GLY A 229 39.90 10.24 -13.60
CA GLY A 229 38.53 10.67 -13.32
C GLY A 229 37.50 9.65 -13.79
N VAL A 230 36.22 9.99 -13.66
CA VAL A 230 35.09 9.12 -14.02
C VAL A 230 34.46 9.49 -15.36
N ASP A 231 33.83 8.51 -16.01
CA ASP A 231 33.11 8.69 -17.28
C ASP A 231 31.84 9.54 -17.10
N VAL A 232 31.17 9.39 -15.95
CA VAL A 232 29.95 10.14 -15.62
C VAL A 232 30.03 10.72 -14.22
N VAL A 233 29.86 12.03 -14.10
CA VAL A 233 29.61 12.71 -12.83
C VAL A 233 28.16 13.15 -12.82
N TYR A 234 27.34 12.68 -11.88
CA TYR A 234 25.95 13.13 -11.71
C TYR A 234 25.83 13.95 -10.43
N ASP A 235 25.87 15.28 -10.53
CA ASP A 235 25.86 16.19 -9.37
C ASP A 235 24.48 16.83 -9.16
N ALA A 236 23.79 16.36 -8.11
CA ALA A 236 22.49 16.85 -7.67
C ALA A 236 22.55 17.73 -6.41
N THR A 237 23.73 18.20 -6.01
CA THR A 237 23.92 18.92 -4.73
C THR A 237 23.45 20.38 -4.74
N TYR A 238 23.33 21.01 -5.92
CA TYR A 238 22.99 22.43 -6.09
C TYR A 238 23.97 23.43 -5.45
N LEU A 239 25.19 23.02 -5.09
CA LEU A 239 26.18 23.89 -4.45
C LEU A 239 27.32 24.24 -5.42
N SER A 240 27.56 25.53 -5.66
CA SER A 240 28.65 25.98 -6.55
C SER A 240 30.02 25.44 -6.11
N SER A 241 30.27 25.37 -4.81
CA SER A 241 31.51 24.80 -4.25
C SER A 241 31.66 23.30 -4.47
N SER A 242 30.55 22.56 -4.60
CA SER A 242 30.58 21.15 -5.04
C SER A 242 30.95 21.10 -6.51
N PHE A 243 30.32 21.94 -7.35
CA PHE A 243 30.50 21.92 -8.80
C PHE A 243 31.95 22.19 -9.20
N ASP A 244 32.62 23.10 -8.50
CA ASP A 244 34.04 23.36 -8.72
C ASP A 244 34.91 22.13 -8.54
N LYS A 245 34.54 21.24 -7.62
CA LYS A 245 35.24 19.98 -7.36
C LYS A 245 34.82 18.89 -8.34
N THR A 246 33.52 18.77 -8.62
CA THR A 246 32.99 17.64 -9.40
C THR A 246 33.34 17.74 -10.89
N ILE A 247 33.50 18.94 -11.45
CA ILE A 247 34.04 19.14 -12.82
C ILE A 247 35.46 18.55 -12.95
N GLN A 248 36.30 18.68 -11.91
CA GLN A 248 37.69 18.22 -11.94
C GLN A 248 37.81 16.69 -11.99
N MET A 249 36.74 15.98 -11.62
CA MET A 249 36.68 14.52 -11.60
C MET A 249 36.17 13.95 -12.92
N VAL A 250 35.80 14.79 -13.89
CA VAL A 250 35.33 14.35 -15.21
C VAL A 250 36.54 13.93 -16.04
N LYS A 251 36.49 12.70 -16.54
CA LYS A 251 37.46 12.13 -17.49
C LYS A 251 37.32 12.79 -18.86
N GLU A 252 38.40 12.81 -19.64
CA GLU A 252 38.36 13.20 -21.06
C GLU A 252 37.30 12.39 -21.82
N GLY A 253 36.40 13.08 -22.55
CA GLY A 253 35.24 12.49 -23.23
C GLY A 253 34.05 12.16 -22.32
N GLY A 254 34.21 12.33 -21.00
CA GLY A 254 33.17 12.06 -19.99
C GLY A 254 32.07 13.12 -19.96
N SER A 255 31.02 12.83 -19.19
CA SER A 255 29.84 13.69 -19.04
C SER A 255 29.68 14.16 -17.59
N TRP A 256 29.45 15.45 -17.45
CA TRP A 256 29.02 16.08 -16.20
C TRP A 256 27.55 16.42 -16.29
N ILE A 257 26.73 15.71 -15.52
CA ILE A 257 25.29 15.88 -15.45
C ILE A 257 24.97 16.68 -14.19
N VAL A 258 24.29 17.81 -14.34
CA VAL A 258 23.84 18.62 -13.19
C VAL A 258 22.35 18.87 -13.25
N LEU A 259 21.73 19.01 -12.08
CA LEU A 259 20.35 19.48 -12.02
C LEU A 259 20.27 20.95 -12.42
N ARG A 260 19.27 21.31 -13.24
CA ARG A 260 19.10 22.69 -13.69
C ARG A 260 18.88 23.64 -12.50
N ARG A 261 19.68 24.71 -12.48
CA ARG A 261 19.56 25.84 -11.55
C ARG A 261 18.77 26.95 -12.25
N PHE A 262 17.50 27.10 -11.91
CA PHE A 262 16.64 28.14 -12.50
C PHE A 262 17.25 29.53 -12.30
N GLY A 263 17.28 30.34 -13.37
CA GLY A 263 17.84 31.70 -13.34
C GLY A 263 19.36 31.80 -13.32
N GLN A 264 20.12 30.70 -13.36
CA GLN A 264 21.59 30.76 -13.44
C GLN A 264 22.11 30.54 -14.85
N ASP A 265 23.10 31.36 -15.23
CA ASP A 265 23.91 31.19 -16.44
C ASP A 265 24.91 30.05 -16.25
N ILE A 266 24.87 29.06 -17.15
CA ILE A 266 25.74 27.88 -17.14
C ILE A 266 26.89 27.98 -18.13
N THR A 267 27.01 29.08 -18.89
CA THR A 267 28.01 29.23 -19.96
C THR A 267 29.43 29.00 -19.45
N LYS A 268 29.77 29.58 -18.29
CA LYS A 268 31.07 29.38 -17.64
C LYS A 268 31.30 27.92 -17.24
N ASP A 269 30.26 27.23 -16.79
CA ASP A 269 30.33 25.84 -16.38
C ASP A 269 30.52 24.91 -17.60
N THR A 270 29.87 25.23 -18.72
CA THR A 270 30.10 24.58 -20.02
C THR A 270 31.55 24.76 -20.48
N GLU A 271 32.06 25.99 -20.51
CA GLU A 271 33.44 26.27 -20.92
C GLU A 271 34.46 25.52 -20.06
N ARG A 272 34.20 25.39 -18.75
CA ARG A 272 35.09 24.67 -17.82
C ARG A 272 35.14 23.17 -18.09
N VAL A 273 34.00 22.54 -18.38
CA VAL A 273 33.99 21.10 -18.70
C VAL A 273 34.54 20.84 -20.11
N GLU A 274 34.30 21.74 -21.07
CA GLU A 274 34.84 21.64 -22.43
C GLU A 274 36.37 21.80 -22.46
N LYS A 275 36.95 22.66 -21.61
CA LYS A 275 38.42 22.74 -21.43
C LYS A 275 39.04 21.40 -20.99
N ARG A 276 38.25 20.54 -20.35
CA ARG A 276 38.63 19.16 -19.99
C ARG A 276 38.21 18.13 -21.03
N LYS A 277 37.72 18.57 -22.19
CA LYS A 277 37.14 17.76 -23.27
C LYS A 277 35.98 16.87 -22.78
N GLY A 278 35.27 17.31 -21.75
CA GLY A 278 34.03 16.67 -21.28
C GLY A 278 32.80 17.39 -21.84
N LYS A 279 31.62 16.92 -21.43
CA LYS A 279 30.32 17.47 -21.86
C LYS A 279 29.46 17.83 -20.65
N LEU A 280 28.82 19.00 -20.68
CA LEU A 280 27.79 19.37 -19.71
C LEU A 280 26.42 18.87 -20.21
N LEU A 281 25.70 18.16 -19.35
CA LEU A 281 24.33 17.71 -19.58
C LEU A 281 23.44 18.21 -18.44
N LEU A 282 22.20 18.58 -18.76
CA LEU A 282 21.25 19.10 -17.77
C LEU A 282 20.17 18.06 -17.49
N ALA A 283 20.06 17.66 -16.23
CA ALA A 283 18.86 17.02 -15.70
C ALA A 283 17.85 18.13 -15.37
N ASP A 284 16.77 18.20 -16.15
CA ASP A 284 15.85 19.33 -16.12
C ASP A 284 14.42 18.84 -16.32
N LEU A 285 13.75 18.57 -15.21
CA LEU A 285 12.32 18.28 -15.24
C LEU A 285 11.54 19.50 -15.78
N GLY A 286 11.97 20.73 -15.46
CA GLY A 286 11.30 21.97 -15.84
C GLY A 286 10.98 22.08 -17.34
N ARG A 287 11.80 21.54 -18.24
CA ARG A 287 11.52 21.62 -19.69
C ARG A 287 10.23 20.91 -20.15
N TYR A 288 9.72 19.97 -19.36
CA TYR A 288 8.45 19.28 -19.65
C TYR A 288 7.21 20.06 -19.20
N TRP A 289 7.34 20.93 -18.19
CA TRP A 289 6.21 21.67 -17.60
C TRP A 289 6.26 23.18 -17.86
N LEU A 290 7.46 23.75 -17.98
CA LEU A 290 7.75 25.17 -18.21
C LEU A 290 8.38 25.44 -19.58
N GLY A 291 8.81 24.39 -20.28
CA GLY A 291 9.52 24.48 -21.55
C GLY A 291 8.72 24.00 -22.76
N ASN A 292 9.41 23.80 -23.88
CA ASN A 292 8.84 23.40 -25.17
C ASN A 292 8.72 21.87 -25.35
N GLU A 293 9.13 21.05 -24.37
CA GLU A 293 9.11 19.58 -24.47
C GLU A 293 7.85 18.95 -23.85
N ARG A 294 6.78 19.74 -23.64
CA ARG A 294 5.53 19.28 -23.04
C ARG A 294 4.94 18.02 -23.69
N THR A 295 5.06 17.89 -25.01
CA THR A 295 4.57 16.71 -25.76
C THR A 295 5.28 15.42 -25.41
N ARG A 296 6.50 15.49 -24.84
CA ARG A 296 7.28 14.31 -24.40
C ARG A 296 7.00 13.92 -22.96
N LEU A 297 6.30 14.76 -22.19
CA LEU A 297 6.05 14.57 -20.77
C LEU A 297 5.44 13.20 -20.48
N LYS A 298 4.33 12.86 -21.14
CA LYS A 298 3.62 11.57 -20.96
C LYS A 298 4.59 10.40 -21.15
N SER A 299 5.30 10.38 -22.29
CA SER A 299 6.22 9.30 -22.65
C SER A 299 7.38 9.14 -21.66
N PHE A 300 7.92 10.24 -21.12
CA PHE A 300 9.02 10.19 -20.18
C PHE A 300 8.56 9.87 -18.76
N SER A 301 7.56 10.61 -18.26
CA SER A 301 7.07 10.50 -16.89
C SER A 301 6.45 9.13 -16.64
N GLN A 302 5.48 8.74 -17.46
CA GLN A 302 4.78 7.47 -17.26
C GLN A 302 5.72 6.27 -17.42
N TYR A 303 6.58 6.27 -18.44
CA TYR A 303 7.60 5.23 -18.58
C TYR A 303 8.49 5.12 -17.33
N SER A 304 9.04 6.26 -16.88
CA SER A 304 9.97 6.26 -15.75
C SER A 304 9.27 5.80 -14.48
N LEU A 305 8.10 6.34 -14.16
CA LEU A 305 7.32 5.97 -12.97
C LEU A 305 6.95 4.49 -12.97
N SER A 306 6.43 3.96 -14.09
CA SER A 306 6.09 2.55 -14.22
C SER A 306 7.33 1.64 -14.09
N GLN A 307 8.47 2.02 -14.67
CA GLN A 307 9.72 1.27 -14.49
C GLN A 307 10.22 1.32 -13.03
N GLY A 308 10.15 2.49 -12.39
CA GLY A 308 10.51 2.65 -10.98
C GLY A 308 9.68 1.74 -10.08
N ALA A 309 8.35 1.72 -10.26
CA ALA A 309 7.47 0.84 -9.48
C ALA A 309 7.77 -0.65 -9.74
N LYS A 310 8.08 -1.02 -10.98
CA LYS A 310 8.53 -2.38 -11.32
C LYS A 310 9.83 -2.74 -10.61
N TRP A 311 10.83 -1.85 -10.62
CA TRP A 311 12.09 -2.09 -9.91
C TRP A 311 11.91 -2.20 -8.39
N ILE A 312 10.95 -1.47 -7.80
CA ILE A 312 10.59 -1.64 -6.39
C ILE A 312 10.00 -3.02 -6.15
N LYS A 313 9.00 -3.41 -6.94
CA LYS A 313 8.36 -4.73 -6.85
C LYS A 313 9.37 -5.88 -6.99
N GLU A 314 10.35 -5.73 -7.88
CA GLU A 314 11.41 -6.73 -8.10
C GLU A 314 12.56 -6.65 -7.08
N GLY A 315 12.53 -5.70 -6.15
CA GLY A 315 13.56 -5.49 -5.14
C GLY A 315 14.89 -4.94 -5.67
N GLN A 316 14.92 -4.50 -6.93
CA GLN A 316 16.09 -3.88 -7.57
C GLN A 316 16.28 -2.43 -7.11
N LEU A 317 15.18 -1.70 -6.91
CA LEU A 317 15.16 -0.36 -6.38
C LEU A 317 14.54 -0.37 -4.99
N LYS A 318 15.25 0.19 -4.00
CA LYS A 318 14.81 0.24 -2.61
C LYS A 318 14.82 1.70 -2.16
N PRO A 319 13.73 2.45 -2.35
CA PRO A 319 13.61 3.80 -1.79
C PRO A 319 13.88 3.78 -0.29
N TYR A 320 14.55 4.80 0.23
CA TYR A 320 14.74 4.94 1.68
C TYR A 320 13.82 6.01 2.22
N ILE A 321 12.92 5.61 3.11
CA ILE A 321 12.04 6.51 3.84
C ILE A 321 12.73 6.83 5.16
N ASN A 322 13.15 8.09 5.33
CA ASN A 322 13.77 8.56 6.57
C ASN A 322 12.75 8.65 7.70
N ARG A 323 11.63 9.29 7.38
CA ARG A 323 10.62 9.69 8.35
C ARG A 323 9.27 9.78 7.64
N ILE A 324 8.25 9.29 8.33
CA ILE A 324 6.85 9.52 8.00
C ILE A 324 6.33 10.56 9.00
N ILE A 325 5.68 11.60 8.50
CA ILE A 325 5.11 12.71 9.28
C ILE A 325 3.63 12.89 8.90
N LYS A 326 2.88 13.58 9.75
CA LYS A 326 1.54 14.04 9.42
C LYS A 326 1.60 15.25 8.48
N LEU A 327 0.50 15.50 7.78
CA LEU A 327 0.39 16.62 6.85
C LEU A 327 0.65 17.98 7.52
N GLU A 328 0.20 18.16 8.76
CA GLU A 328 0.40 19.41 9.52
C GLU A 328 1.89 19.70 9.82
N GLU A 329 2.72 18.66 9.87
CA GLU A 329 4.16 18.77 10.17
C GLU A 329 5.00 19.11 8.92
N ALA A 330 4.37 19.24 7.74
CA ALA A 330 5.09 19.40 6.48
C ALA A 330 5.96 20.67 6.44
N GLN A 331 5.50 21.77 7.07
CA GLN A 331 6.28 23.01 7.15
C GLN A 331 7.61 22.81 7.89
N ASP A 332 7.58 22.17 9.05
CA ASP A 332 8.76 21.90 9.86
C ASP A 332 9.72 20.95 9.13
N ALA A 333 9.18 19.95 8.43
CA ALA A 333 10.00 19.05 7.61
C ALA A 333 10.68 19.76 6.43
N LEU A 334 9.99 20.68 5.74
CA LEU A 334 10.59 21.48 4.68
C LEU A 334 11.73 22.37 5.21
N GLU A 335 11.59 22.91 6.42
CA GLU A 335 12.66 23.68 7.06
C GLU A 335 13.87 22.80 7.42
N LEU A 336 13.65 21.56 7.89
CA LEU A 336 14.73 20.59 8.10
C LEU A 336 15.44 20.22 6.80
N ILE A 337 14.71 20.05 5.69
CA ILE A 337 15.27 19.79 4.35
C ILE A 337 16.14 20.98 3.92
N LYS A 338 15.63 22.20 4.06
CA LYS A 338 16.34 23.43 3.70
C LYS A 338 17.64 23.62 4.49
N GLN A 339 17.66 23.23 5.77
CA GLN A 339 18.86 23.26 6.61
C GLN A 339 19.84 22.10 6.35
N GLY A 340 19.53 21.17 5.45
CA GLY A 340 20.34 19.95 5.23
C GLY A 340 20.30 18.97 6.40
N LYS A 341 19.29 19.06 7.26
CA LYS A 341 19.12 18.25 8.48
C LYS A 341 18.11 17.12 8.33
N SER A 342 17.52 16.92 7.16
CA SER A 342 16.49 15.91 6.88
C SER A 342 16.95 14.44 6.94
N GLY A 343 18.23 14.17 7.19
CA GLY A 343 18.75 12.80 7.25
C GLY A 343 18.90 12.12 5.88
N PHE A 344 19.01 10.78 5.89
CA PHE A 344 19.15 9.94 4.69
C PHE A 344 17.80 9.70 4.00
N GLY A 345 17.72 9.89 2.67
CA GLY A 345 16.56 9.48 1.89
C GLY A 345 15.43 10.51 1.84
N LYS A 346 14.17 10.05 1.92
CA LYS A 346 12.94 10.82 1.69
C LYS A 346 12.14 11.03 2.97
N ILE A 347 11.56 12.22 3.14
CA ILE A 347 10.52 12.47 4.15
C ILE A 347 9.17 12.38 3.47
N MET A 348 8.26 11.65 4.11
CA MET A 348 6.93 11.38 3.59
C MET A 348 5.91 12.02 4.51
N SER A 349 5.00 12.78 3.93
CA SER A 349 3.78 13.19 4.59
C SER A 349 2.70 12.19 4.25
N ILE A 350 2.07 11.60 5.26
CA ILE A 350 0.81 10.89 5.09
C ILE A 350 -0.31 11.80 5.53
N GLU A 351 -1.37 11.84 4.74
CA GLU A 351 -2.65 12.19 5.33
C GLU A 351 -3.11 10.93 6.08
N GLU A 352 -3.32 11.04 7.40
CA GLU A 352 -4.22 10.08 8.05
C GLU A 352 -5.55 10.27 7.35
N SER A 353 -5.83 9.45 6.33
CA SER A 353 -7.14 9.41 5.72
C SER A 353 -8.11 9.27 6.89
N LYS A 354 -8.94 10.30 7.13
CA LYS A 354 -9.94 10.27 8.21
C LYS A 354 -10.92 9.10 8.00
N GLU A 355 -10.91 8.47 6.82
CA GLU A 355 -11.22 7.05 6.67
C GLU A 355 -9.95 6.20 6.81
N LYS A 356 -9.75 5.52 7.94
CA LYS A 356 -8.65 4.55 8.17
C LYS A 356 -8.28 3.80 6.87
N PRO A 357 -6.98 3.61 6.56
CA PRO A 357 -6.54 2.92 5.32
C PRO A 357 -7.16 1.53 5.14
N TRP A 358 -7.72 1.00 6.23
CA TRP A 358 -8.59 -0.16 6.24
C TRP A 358 -9.87 0.23 7.02
N LYS A 359 -10.98 0.46 6.31
CA LYS A 359 -12.32 0.68 6.90
C LYS A 359 -12.75 -0.42 7.89
N PHE A 360 -12.00 -1.52 7.94
CA PHE A 360 -12.23 -2.71 8.74
C PHE A 360 -11.06 -3.05 9.68
N TYR A 361 -10.36 -2.04 10.22
CA TYR A 361 -9.30 -2.25 11.21
C TYR A 361 -9.54 -1.44 12.50
N GLU A 362 -9.76 -2.16 13.58
CA GLU A 362 -9.93 -1.66 14.94
C GLU A 362 -8.64 -1.93 15.72
N GLU A 363 -8.02 -0.91 16.29
CA GLU A 363 -6.73 -1.07 16.99
C GLU A 363 -6.87 -1.94 18.25
N GLU A 364 -7.98 -1.72 18.97
CA GLU A 364 -8.25 -2.28 20.27
C GLU A 364 -9.09 -3.56 20.17
N PRO A 365 -8.67 -4.67 20.79
CA PRO A 365 -9.49 -5.88 20.83
C PRO A 365 -10.73 -5.64 21.71
N PRO A 366 -11.92 -6.14 21.31
CA PRO A 366 -13.16 -5.98 22.06
C PRO A 366 -13.23 -6.98 23.23
N ILE A 367 -12.22 -6.94 24.12
CA ILE A 367 -12.12 -7.84 25.27
C ILE A 367 -13.30 -7.57 26.21
N ASN A 368 -14.07 -8.62 26.47
CA ASN A 368 -15.14 -8.64 27.46
C ASN A 368 -14.99 -9.85 28.38
N THR A 369 -15.80 -9.92 29.43
CA THR A 369 -15.70 -10.98 30.45
C THR A 369 -15.85 -12.39 29.89
N ASP A 370 -16.62 -12.58 28.82
CA ASP A 370 -16.78 -13.90 28.20
C ASP A 370 -15.52 -14.33 27.44
N ILE A 371 -14.89 -13.40 26.72
CA ILE A 371 -13.61 -13.64 26.04
C ILE A 371 -12.52 -13.91 27.07
N GLU A 372 -12.42 -13.11 28.12
CA GLU A 372 -11.46 -13.33 29.21
C GLU A 372 -11.64 -14.70 29.85
N ARG A 373 -12.88 -15.08 30.17
CA ARG A 373 -13.19 -16.38 30.77
C ARG A 373 -12.84 -17.52 29.82
N PHE A 374 -13.16 -17.39 28.53
CA PHE A 374 -12.85 -18.41 27.53
C PHE A 374 -11.33 -18.63 27.46
N PHE A 375 -10.53 -17.59 27.23
CA PHE A 375 -9.09 -17.73 27.08
C PHE A 375 -8.38 -18.13 28.37
N LEU A 376 -8.92 -17.72 29.53
CA LEU A 376 -8.43 -18.19 30.83
C LEU A 376 -8.69 -19.69 31.02
N THR A 377 -9.88 -20.17 30.66
CA THR A 377 -10.30 -21.56 30.93
C THR A 377 -9.76 -22.53 29.89
N TYR A 378 -9.82 -22.16 28.61
CA TYR A 378 -9.45 -23.01 27.48
C TYR A 378 -7.94 -22.94 27.21
N ALA A 379 -7.39 -21.74 27.03
CA ALA A 379 -5.99 -21.52 26.62
C ALA A 379 -5.05 -21.26 27.81
N SER A 380 -5.56 -21.21 29.04
CA SER A 380 -4.79 -20.88 30.25
C SER A 380 -4.08 -19.51 30.20
N ILE A 381 -4.66 -18.54 29.49
CA ILE A 381 -4.11 -17.19 29.34
C ILE A 381 -4.74 -16.25 30.36
N SER A 382 -3.92 -15.64 31.22
CA SER A 382 -4.42 -14.69 32.23
C SER A 382 -4.96 -13.40 31.59
N PRO A 383 -5.98 -12.74 32.18
CA PRO A 383 -6.50 -11.47 31.68
C PRO A 383 -5.42 -10.40 31.47
N SER A 384 -4.40 -10.38 32.34
CA SER A 384 -3.26 -9.47 32.24
C SER A 384 -2.39 -9.65 30.99
N LYS A 385 -2.34 -10.85 30.41
CA LYS A 385 -1.55 -11.17 29.21
C LYS A 385 -2.40 -11.25 27.93
N LEU A 386 -3.71 -11.36 28.08
CA LEU A 386 -4.63 -11.62 26.98
C LEU A 386 -4.54 -10.57 25.88
N ARG A 387 -4.53 -9.29 26.24
CA ARG A 387 -4.46 -8.18 25.28
C ARG A 387 -3.23 -8.27 24.36
N GLU A 388 -2.05 -8.45 24.94
CA GLU A 388 -0.79 -8.53 24.21
C GLU A 388 -0.75 -9.77 23.32
N HIS A 389 -1.23 -10.91 23.84
CA HIS A 389 -1.35 -12.15 23.09
C HIS A 389 -2.23 -12.01 21.85
N LEU A 390 -3.46 -11.51 22.03
CA LEU A 390 -4.41 -11.28 20.95
C LEU A 390 -3.83 -10.33 19.89
N PHE A 391 -3.16 -9.26 20.32
CA PHE A 391 -2.55 -8.30 19.41
C PHE A 391 -1.42 -8.94 18.59
N THR A 392 -0.52 -9.68 19.24
CA THR A 392 0.61 -10.33 18.58
C THR A 392 0.14 -11.29 17.49
N VAL A 393 -0.78 -12.20 17.83
CA VAL A 393 -1.31 -13.17 16.86
C VAL A 393 -2.07 -12.48 15.73
N ARG A 394 -2.89 -11.46 16.05
CA ARG A 394 -3.59 -10.69 15.01
C ARG A 394 -2.60 -9.99 14.07
N GLN A 395 -1.52 -9.37 14.59
CA GLN A 395 -0.55 -8.69 13.74
C GLN A 395 0.12 -9.65 12.76
N CYS A 396 0.54 -10.82 13.23
CA CYS A 396 1.08 -11.87 12.38
C CYS A 396 0.08 -12.31 11.31
N ALA A 397 -1.18 -12.56 11.70
CA ALA A 397 -2.24 -12.94 10.77
C ALA A 397 -2.56 -11.86 9.73
N TRP A 398 -2.62 -10.60 10.17
CA TRP A 398 -2.95 -9.43 9.34
C TRP A 398 -1.86 -9.14 8.30
N GLN A 399 -0.58 -9.28 8.66
CA GLN A 399 0.53 -9.10 7.72
C GLN A 399 0.50 -10.10 6.55
N ARG A 400 -0.10 -11.27 6.73
CA ARG A 400 -0.27 -12.27 5.66
C ARG A 400 -1.39 -11.88 4.71
N TYR A 401 -2.59 -11.60 5.24
CA TYR A 401 -3.72 -11.07 4.47
C TYR A 401 -4.55 -10.10 5.32
N ASN A 402 -4.90 -8.96 4.75
CA ASN A 402 -5.70 -7.90 5.41
C ASN A 402 -7.21 -8.21 5.41
N TYR A 403 -7.60 -9.40 5.89
CA TYR A 403 -9.01 -9.78 5.90
C TYR A 403 -9.82 -8.94 6.90
N PRO A 404 -11.00 -8.41 6.51
CA PRO A 404 -11.86 -7.66 7.42
C PRO A 404 -12.17 -8.38 8.73
N CYS A 405 -12.21 -9.72 8.72
CA CYS A 405 -12.46 -10.51 9.92
C CYS A 405 -11.34 -10.42 10.97
N LEU A 406 -10.09 -10.23 10.54
CA LEU A 406 -8.91 -10.06 11.39
C LEU A 406 -8.83 -8.64 11.93
N GLY A 407 -9.04 -7.64 11.07
CA GLY A 407 -8.95 -6.24 11.44
C GLY A 407 -10.07 -5.79 12.38
N LEU A 408 -11.27 -6.37 12.27
CA LEU A 408 -12.41 -6.12 13.16
C LEU A 408 -12.50 -7.10 14.34
N TRP A 409 -11.46 -7.89 14.61
CA TRP A 409 -11.43 -8.86 15.72
C TRP A 409 -12.56 -9.90 15.70
N THR A 410 -13.17 -10.17 14.55
CA THR A 410 -14.32 -11.09 14.46
C THR A 410 -13.95 -12.56 14.65
N PHE A 411 -12.66 -12.90 14.68
CA PHE A 411 -12.21 -14.23 15.13
C PHE A 411 -12.37 -14.43 16.65
N LEU A 412 -12.67 -13.37 17.41
CA LEU A 412 -13.12 -13.45 18.81
C LEU A 412 -14.65 -13.59 18.92
N ASP A 413 -15.35 -13.53 17.80
CA ASP A 413 -16.80 -13.65 17.71
C ASP A 413 -17.16 -15.09 17.33
N PHE A 414 -17.19 -15.98 18.33
CA PHE A 414 -17.59 -17.39 18.22
C PHE A 414 -18.99 -17.49 17.63
N SER A 415 -19.07 -17.71 16.33
CA SER A 415 -20.28 -17.55 15.52
C SER A 415 -21.21 -18.76 15.62
N ILE A 416 -20.65 -19.95 15.81
CA ILE A 416 -21.41 -21.19 15.89
C ILE A 416 -22.40 -21.19 17.06
N ARG A 417 -22.01 -20.59 18.20
CA ARG A 417 -22.86 -20.50 19.40
C ARG A 417 -24.08 -19.57 19.24
N GLN A 418 -24.05 -18.69 18.24
CA GLN A 418 -25.16 -17.79 17.90
C GLN A 418 -26.19 -18.47 17.00
N ASN A 419 -25.88 -19.65 16.47
CA ASN A 419 -26.79 -20.33 15.57
C ASN A 419 -28.01 -20.87 16.34
N PRO A 420 -29.26 -20.74 15.82
CA PRO A 420 -30.47 -21.15 16.51
C PRO A 420 -30.48 -22.61 16.97
N ILE A 421 -29.78 -23.50 16.25
CA ILE A 421 -29.76 -24.94 16.53
C ILE A 421 -28.49 -25.38 17.27
N TYR A 422 -27.68 -24.45 17.79
CA TYR A 422 -26.43 -24.80 18.48
C TYR A 422 -26.63 -25.75 19.68
N LYS A 423 -27.67 -25.52 20.49
CA LYS A 423 -28.00 -26.39 21.63
C LYS A 423 -28.39 -27.80 21.20
N GLU A 424 -29.06 -27.95 20.06
CA GLU A 424 -29.35 -29.27 19.47
C GLU A 424 -28.04 -29.96 19.08
N ILE A 425 -27.16 -29.27 18.35
CA ILE A 425 -25.87 -29.82 17.92
C ILE A 425 -25.05 -30.29 19.12
N LEU A 426 -24.92 -29.45 20.15
CA LEU A 426 -24.21 -29.81 21.37
C LEU A 426 -24.81 -31.03 22.07
N SER A 427 -26.14 -31.09 22.18
CA SER A 427 -26.83 -32.23 22.79
C SER A 427 -26.54 -33.52 22.02
N ARG A 428 -26.63 -33.49 20.69
CA ARG A 428 -26.39 -34.67 19.85
C ARG A 428 -24.92 -35.08 19.82
N CYS A 429 -23.99 -34.14 19.81
CA CYS A 429 -22.56 -34.45 19.98
C CYS A 429 -22.29 -35.18 21.29
N LYS A 430 -22.94 -34.77 22.39
CA LYS A 430 -22.76 -35.40 23.71
C LYS A 430 -23.45 -36.75 23.86
N ASN A 431 -24.53 -37.01 23.12
CA ASN A 431 -25.39 -38.18 23.34
C ASN A 431 -25.39 -39.20 22.18
N GLU A 432 -25.06 -38.81 20.95
CA GLU A 432 -25.32 -39.59 19.73
C GLU A 432 -24.07 -39.77 18.83
N ASN A 433 -22.86 -39.52 19.35
CA ASN A 433 -21.60 -39.56 18.57
C ASN A 433 -21.65 -38.76 17.25
N THR A 434 -22.40 -37.66 17.26
CA THR A 434 -22.59 -36.76 16.11
C THR A 434 -21.30 -36.07 15.71
N THR A 435 -21.05 -35.92 14.41
CA THR A 435 -19.83 -35.27 13.89
C THR A 435 -20.11 -33.88 13.29
N VAL A 436 -19.13 -32.99 13.38
CA VAL A 436 -19.22 -31.60 12.87
C VAL A 436 -18.01 -31.28 12.00
N ILE A 437 -18.23 -30.66 10.85
CA ILE A 437 -17.18 -30.04 10.03
C ILE A 437 -17.32 -28.52 10.08
N ASP A 438 -16.21 -27.79 10.18
CA ASP A 438 -16.14 -26.35 9.95
C ASP A 438 -15.30 -26.06 8.70
N PHE A 439 -15.88 -25.41 7.70
CA PHE A 439 -15.23 -25.16 6.40
C PHE A 439 -14.99 -23.67 6.17
N GLY A 440 -13.76 -23.31 5.84
CA GLY A 440 -13.28 -21.93 5.86
C GLY A 440 -13.04 -21.45 7.30
N CYS A 441 -12.43 -22.30 8.13
CA CYS A 441 -12.38 -22.09 9.57
C CYS A 441 -11.43 -20.97 10.01
N CYS A 442 -10.56 -20.46 9.13
CA CYS A 442 -9.55 -19.45 9.43
C CYS A 442 -8.71 -19.86 10.66
N LEU A 443 -8.78 -19.10 11.76
CA LEU A 443 -8.07 -19.40 13.01
C LEU A 443 -8.71 -20.55 13.82
N GLY A 444 -9.87 -21.08 13.40
CA GLY A 444 -10.52 -22.26 13.98
C GLY A 444 -11.23 -22.00 15.32
N GLN A 445 -11.72 -20.79 15.55
CA GLN A 445 -12.39 -20.40 16.81
C GLN A 445 -13.69 -21.19 17.08
N ASP A 446 -14.47 -21.49 16.05
CA ASP A 446 -15.78 -22.13 16.17
C ASP A 446 -15.65 -23.63 16.51
N VAL A 447 -14.65 -24.30 15.93
CA VAL A 447 -14.22 -25.65 16.35
C VAL A 447 -13.87 -25.68 17.83
N ARG A 448 -13.10 -24.71 18.31
CA ARG A 448 -12.64 -24.66 19.70
C ARG A 448 -13.74 -24.27 20.68
N GLN A 449 -14.75 -23.53 20.23
CA GLN A 449 -15.97 -23.31 21.02
C GLN A 449 -16.70 -24.62 21.30
N LEU A 450 -16.85 -25.52 20.31
CA LEU A 450 -17.46 -26.85 20.52
C LEU A 450 -16.67 -27.68 21.53
N VAL A 451 -15.34 -27.65 21.44
CA VAL A 451 -14.44 -28.36 22.37
C VAL A 451 -14.59 -27.82 23.78
N SER A 452 -14.58 -26.50 23.94
CA SER A 452 -14.81 -25.81 25.22
C SER A 452 -16.16 -26.17 25.84
N ASP A 453 -17.19 -26.37 25.00
CA ASP A 453 -18.52 -26.82 25.43
C ASP A 453 -18.63 -28.35 25.63
N GLY A 454 -17.54 -29.11 25.49
CA GLY A 454 -17.43 -30.52 25.85
C GLY A 454 -17.65 -31.52 24.71
N VAL A 455 -17.48 -31.10 23.45
CA VAL A 455 -17.49 -32.02 22.30
C VAL A 455 -16.11 -32.66 22.11
N SER A 456 -16.06 -33.95 21.79
CA SER A 456 -14.79 -34.67 21.57
C SER A 456 -14.09 -34.22 20.29
N LEU A 457 -12.76 -34.14 20.32
CA LEU A 457 -11.94 -33.87 19.13
C LEU A 457 -12.07 -34.95 18.05
N ASP A 458 -12.47 -36.17 18.43
CA ASP A 458 -12.71 -37.23 17.45
C ASP A 458 -13.93 -36.94 16.56
N GLN A 459 -14.81 -36.02 17.00
CA GLN A 459 -16.06 -35.68 16.31
C GLN A 459 -15.95 -34.45 15.40
N ILE A 460 -14.86 -33.67 15.47
CA ILE A 460 -14.79 -32.35 14.82
C ILE A 460 -13.65 -32.30 13.81
N ARG A 461 -13.90 -31.75 12.62
CA ARG A 461 -12.86 -31.43 11.63
C ARG A 461 -12.99 -29.99 11.14
N GLY A 462 -11.86 -29.29 11.01
CA GLY A 462 -11.78 -27.94 10.48
C GLY A 462 -10.91 -27.88 9.22
N PHE A 463 -11.37 -27.13 8.21
CA PHE A 463 -10.64 -26.97 6.95
C PHE A 463 -10.52 -25.50 6.56
N ASP A 464 -9.32 -25.10 6.14
CA ASP A 464 -9.05 -23.81 5.51
C ASP A 464 -8.06 -23.99 4.36
N ILE A 465 -8.06 -23.10 3.38
CA ILE A 465 -7.18 -23.24 2.22
C ILE A 465 -5.74 -22.87 2.56
N ASP A 466 -5.50 -21.85 3.40
CA ASP A 466 -4.14 -21.43 3.76
C ASP A 466 -3.73 -22.04 5.12
N PRO A 467 -2.76 -22.97 5.15
CA PRO A 467 -2.31 -23.60 6.39
C PRO A 467 -1.77 -22.59 7.42
N PHE A 468 -1.32 -21.40 6.98
CA PHE A 468 -0.84 -20.36 7.88
C PHE A 468 -1.90 -19.93 8.90
N PHE A 469 -3.17 -19.82 8.52
CA PHE A 469 -4.22 -19.42 9.49
C PHE A 469 -4.49 -20.49 10.53
N ILE A 470 -4.35 -21.76 10.15
CA ILE A 470 -4.45 -22.89 11.09
C ILE A 470 -3.31 -22.80 12.11
N GLU A 471 -2.08 -22.51 11.66
CA GLU A 471 -0.92 -22.31 12.52
C GLU A 471 -1.10 -21.14 13.48
N GLN A 472 -1.59 -19.99 12.99
CA GLN A 472 -1.93 -18.85 13.85
C GLN A 472 -3.04 -19.18 14.86
N GLY A 473 -3.97 -20.07 14.50
CA GLY A 473 -4.96 -20.61 15.43
C GLY A 473 -4.33 -21.40 16.58
N TYR A 474 -3.31 -22.22 16.31
CA TYR A 474 -2.59 -22.93 17.36
C TYR A 474 -1.92 -22.00 18.35
N GLU A 475 -1.30 -20.93 17.86
CA GLU A 475 -0.71 -19.89 18.72
C GLU A 475 -1.78 -19.16 19.51
N LEU A 476 -2.89 -18.76 18.87
CA LEU A 476 -3.99 -18.04 19.51
C LEU A 476 -4.55 -18.82 20.71
N PHE A 477 -4.75 -20.13 20.56
CA PHE A 477 -5.47 -20.96 21.52
C PHE A 477 -4.57 -21.89 22.34
N CYS A 478 -3.27 -21.88 22.09
CA CYS A 478 -2.25 -22.66 22.80
C CYS A 478 -2.50 -24.18 22.83
N ASP A 479 -3.00 -24.75 21.73
CA ASP A 479 -3.49 -26.13 21.66
C ASP A 479 -2.90 -26.98 20.52
N GLU A 480 -1.77 -26.54 19.95
CA GLU A 480 -1.13 -27.17 18.78
C GLU A 480 -1.03 -28.69 18.90
N LYS A 481 -0.46 -29.16 20.02
CA LYS A 481 -0.19 -30.57 20.25
C LYS A 481 -1.46 -31.41 20.19
N GLN A 482 -2.49 -31.00 20.92
CA GLN A 482 -3.74 -31.75 21.03
C GLN A 482 -4.48 -31.80 19.68
N MET A 483 -4.48 -30.67 18.96
CA MET A 483 -5.15 -30.57 17.66
C MET A 483 -4.44 -31.38 16.57
N LYS A 484 -3.10 -31.39 16.57
CA LYS A 484 -2.30 -32.18 15.63
C LYS A 484 -2.38 -33.67 15.91
N GLU A 485 -2.32 -34.10 17.18
CA GLU A 485 -2.47 -35.51 17.57
C GLU A 485 -3.80 -36.12 17.09
N LYS A 486 -4.89 -35.33 17.14
CA LYS A 486 -6.22 -35.74 16.69
C LYS A 486 -6.53 -35.39 15.24
N GLN A 487 -5.59 -34.76 14.53
CA GLN A 487 -5.74 -34.30 13.14
C GLN A 487 -7.03 -33.50 12.92
N VAL A 488 -7.31 -32.56 13.82
CA VAL A 488 -8.55 -31.78 13.83
C VAL A 488 -8.59 -30.82 12.64
N PHE A 489 -7.49 -30.13 12.37
CA PHE A 489 -7.38 -29.18 11.27
C PHE A 489 -6.53 -29.73 10.13
N ARG A 490 -6.97 -29.46 8.90
CA ARG A 490 -6.22 -29.79 7.68
C ARG A 490 -6.42 -28.71 6.63
N SER A 491 -5.37 -28.38 5.89
CA SER A 491 -5.49 -27.48 4.75
C SER A 491 -6.21 -28.18 3.58
N GLY A 492 -7.07 -27.45 2.88
CA GLY A 492 -7.62 -27.90 1.61
C GLY A 492 -8.64 -26.94 0.99
N ASP A 493 -8.79 -27.07 -0.32
CA ASP A 493 -9.66 -26.23 -1.13
C ASP A 493 -11.01 -26.92 -1.33
N ILE A 494 -12.11 -26.21 -1.06
CA ILE A 494 -13.45 -26.74 -1.34
C ILE A 494 -13.66 -27.02 -2.82
N PHE A 495 -12.94 -26.35 -3.73
CA PHE A 495 -13.08 -26.59 -5.17
C PHE A 495 -12.23 -27.76 -5.68
N ASP A 496 -11.36 -28.33 -4.86
CA ASP A 496 -10.56 -29.50 -5.21
C ASP A 496 -11.35 -30.80 -4.96
N GLU A 497 -11.74 -31.47 -6.03
CA GLU A 497 -12.54 -32.69 -5.98
C GLU A 497 -11.79 -33.86 -5.33
N GLN A 498 -10.47 -33.98 -5.57
CA GLN A 498 -9.66 -35.05 -4.96
C GLN A 498 -9.57 -34.86 -3.45
N PHE A 499 -9.48 -33.61 -3.01
CA PHE A 499 -9.51 -33.29 -1.58
C PHE A 499 -10.85 -33.68 -0.95
N LEU A 500 -11.98 -33.36 -1.58
CA LEU A 500 -13.32 -33.69 -1.05
C LEU A 500 -13.55 -35.19 -0.91
N GLU A 501 -13.02 -36.00 -1.83
CA GLU A 501 -13.09 -37.47 -1.76
C GLU A 501 -12.42 -38.04 -0.50
N THR A 502 -11.47 -37.31 0.09
CA THR A 502 -10.82 -37.72 1.35
C THR A 502 -11.62 -37.37 2.60
N ILE A 503 -12.75 -36.65 2.47
CA ILE A 503 -13.55 -36.18 3.61
C ILE A 503 -14.77 -37.07 3.82
N GLN A 504 -14.92 -37.57 5.04
CA GLN A 504 -16.13 -38.27 5.45
C GLN A 504 -17.27 -37.26 5.71
N PRO A 505 -18.48 -37.46 5.16
CA PRO A 505 -19.61 -36.58 5.43
C PRO A 505 -19.97 -36.53 6.92
N ALA A 506 -20.18 -35.33 7.43
CA ALA A 506 -20.54 -35.09 8.83
C ALA A 506 -22.05 -34.90 9.01
N ASP A 507 -22.52 -35.02 10.24
CA ASP A 507 -23.92 -34.73 10.56
C ASP A 507 -24.24 -33.25 10.38
N TYR A 508 -23.33 -32.38 10.84
CA TYR A 508 -23.45 -30.94 10.71
C TYR A 508 -22.24 -30.34 10.00
N VAL A 509 -22.49 -29.37 9.13
CA VAL A 509 -21.43 -28.58 8.49
C VAL A 509 -21.64 -27.11 8.84
N HIS A 510 -20.62 -26.50 9.44
CA HIS A 510 -20.55 -25.09 9.74
C HIS A 510 -19.75 -24.36 8.65
N VAL A 511 -20.24 -23.20 8.24
CA VAL A 511 -19.61 -22.30 7.27
C VAL A 511 -19.75 -20.85 7.73
N GLY A 512 -18.85 -20.45 8.63
CA GLY A 512 -18.79 -19.10 9.18
C GLY A 512 -18.06 -18.15 8.23
N SER A 513 -18.73 -17.11 7.75
CA SER A 513 -18.15 -16.07 6.88
C SER A 513 -17.48 -16.62 5.61
N PHE A 514 -17.98 -17.74 5.08
CA PHE A 514 -17.35 -18.43 3.96
C PHE A 514 -18.09 -18.25 2.62
N ILE A 515 -19.38 -18.58 2.54
CA ILE A 515 -20.12 -18.57 1.26
C ILE A 515 -20.12 -17.17 0.61
N HIS A 516 -20.25 -16.09 1.40
CA HIS A 516 -20.27 -14.72 0.88
C HIS A 516 -18.96 -14.30 0.21
N LEU A 517 -17.89 -15.08 0.33
CA LEU A 517 -16.68 -14.87 -0.42
C LEU A 517 -16.97 -14.96 -1.94
N PHE A 518 -17.95 -15.71 -2.39
CA PHE A 518 -18.05 -16.03 -3.81
C PHE A 518 -19.09 -15.18 -4.56
N ASP A 519 -18.91 -15.04 -5.88
CA ASP A 519 -19.97 -14.61 -6.79
C ASP A 519 -21.12 -15.65 -6.81
N LEU A 520 -22.25 -15.33 -7.45
CA LEU A 520 -23.44 -16.17 -7.35
C LEU A 520 -23.17 -17.60 -7.88
N GLU A 521 -22.47 -17.75 -8.99
CA GLU A 521 -22.23 -19.05 -9.60
C GLU A 521 -21.28 -19.92 -8.76
N LYS A 522 -20.22 -19.33 -8.21
CA LYS A 522 -19.35 -20.03 -7.27
C LYS A 522 -20.04 -20.32 -5.94
N GLN A 523 -20.96 -19.47 -5.46
CA GLN A 523 -21.78 -19.79 -4.27
C GLN A 523 -22.65 -21.02 -4.49
N LYS A 524 -23.31 -21.13 -5.65
CA LYS A 524 -24.07 -22.33 -6.02
C LYS A 524 -23.18 -23.56 -6.01
N GLU A 525 -21.98 -23.45 -6.56
CA GLU A 525 -21.00 -24.53 -6.65
C GLU A 525 -20.48 -24.98 -5.28
N VAL A 526 -20.22 -24.03 -4.38
CA VAL A 526 -19.91 -24.30 -2.96
C VAL A 526 -21.08 -25.03 -2.29
N CYS A 527 -22.32 -24.56 -2.48
CA CYS A 527 -23.49 -25.18 -1.87
C CYS A 527 -23.68 -26.64 -2.34
N ARG A 528 -23.46 -26.95 -3.63
CA ARG A 528 -23.49 -28.34 -4.16
C ARG A 528 -22.46 -29.25 -3.49
N ARG A 529 -21.30 -28.71 -3.14
CA ARG A 529 -20.26 -29.48 -2.45
C ARG A 529 -20.56 -29.67 -0.97
N LEU A 530 -21.04 -28.61 -0.29
CA LEU A 530 -21.40 -28.69 1.12
C LEU A 530 -22.49 -29.74 1.39
N VAL A 531 -23.48 -29.90 0.49
CA VAL A 531 -24.52 -30.94 0.65
C VAL A 531 -23.98 -32.36 0.53
N ARG A 532 -22.85 -32.58 -0.16
CA ARG A 532 -22.19 -33.90 -0.24
C ARG A 532 -21.47 -34.22 1.07
N LEU A 533 -21.02 -33.20 1.79
CA LEU A 533 -20.31 -33.31 3.06
C LEU A 533 -21.24 -33.31 4.28
N CYS A 534 -22.56 -33.16 4.10
CA CYS A 534 -23.51 -32.98 5.19
C CYS A 534 -24.66 -34.01 5.17
N LYS A 535 -25.00 -34.56 6.34
CA LYS A 535 -26.11 -35.51 6.51
C LYS A 535 -27.38 -34.84 7.02
N CYS A 536 -27.28 -33.94 8.02
CA CYS A 536 -28.43 -33.36 8.71
C CYS A 536 -28.67 -31.89 8.35
N ALA A 537 -27.73 -31.00 8.70
CA ALA A 537 -27.92 -29.56 8.54
C ALA A 537 -26.62 -28.80 8.27
N ILE A 538 -26.70 -27.83 7.36
CA ILE A 538 -25.64 -26.86 7.08
C ILE A 538 -26.00 -25.56 7.79
N ILE A 539 -25.10 -25.07 8.63
CA ILE A 539 -25.31 -23.88 9.45
C ILE A 539 -24.21 -22.86 9.21
N GLY A 540 -24.52 -21.60 9.45
CA GLY A 540 -23.49 -20.58 9.37
C GLY A 540 -24.01 -19.18 9.53
N ARG A 541 -23.11 -18.25 9.23
CA ARG A 541 -23.33 -16.82 9.29
C ARG A 541 -22.51 -16.18 8.18
N GLN A 542 -23.08 -15.23 7.46
CA GLN A 542 -22.36 -14.57 6.37
C GLN A 542 -22.81 -13.12 6.18
N VAL A 543 -22.10 -12.39 5.32
CA VAL A 543 -22.54 -11.07 4.88
C VAL A 543 -23.77 -11.22 3.98
N GLY A 544 -24.87 -10.59 4.39
CA GLY A 544 -26.11 -10.47 3.64
C GLY A 544 -26.43 -9.03 3.27
N SER A 545 -27.57 -8.83 2.65
CA SER A 545 -28.06 -7.50 2.26
C SER A 545 -29.59 -7.46 2.28
N THR A 546 -30.17 -6.33 2.64
CA THR A 546 -31.61 -6.09 2.44
C THR A 546 -31.95 -5.97 0.95
N VAL A 547 -30.99 -5.56 0.13
CA VAL A 547 -31.09 -5.50 -1.34
C VAL A 547 -30.12 -6.54 -1.91
N PRO A 548 -30.60 -7.69 -2.42
CA PRO A 548 -29.71 -8.72 -2.93
C PRO A 548 -29.00 -8.26 -4.22
N GLY A 549 -27.77 -8.71 -4.43
CA GLY A 549 -27.01 -8.39 -5.64
C GLY A 549 -25.54 -8.75 -5.57
N GLU A 550 -24.87 -8.66 -6.71
CA GLU A 550 -23.42 -8.78 -6.80
C GLU A 550 -22.74 -7.45 -6.48
N TYR A 551 -21.76 -7.51 -5.61
CA TYR A 551 -20.96 -6.36 -5.21
C TYR A 551 -19.49 -6.69 -5.39
N PHE A 552 -18.68 -5.72 -5.79
CA PHE A 552 -17.22 -5.90 -5.75
C PHE A 552 -16.76 -6.17 -4.31
N ARG A 553 -15.84 -7.14 -4.17
CA ARG A 553 -15.17 -7.41 -2.90
C ARG A 553 -14.34 -6.19 -2.53
N ARG A 554 -14.76 -5.51 -1.46
CA ARG A 554 -14.02 -4.35 -0.95
C ARG A 554 -12.71 -4.83 -0.30
N GLY A 555 -11.58 -4.25 -0.71
CA GLY A 555 -10.25 -4.57 -0.17
C GLY A 555 -9.43 -5.60 -0.97
N LEU A 556 -9.95 -6.10 -2.09
CA LEU A 556 -9.21 -6.91 -3.07
C LEU A 556 -9.29 -6.24 -4.44
N CYS A 557 -8.15 -5.83 -5.00
CA CYS A 557 -8.06 -5.08 -6.26
C CYS A 557 -7.97 -6.01 -7.50
N ASP A 558 -8.66 -7.15 -7.48
CA ASP A 558 -8.64 -8.16 -8.54
C ASP A 558 -9.92 -8.18 -9.38
N GLY A 559 -10.87 -7.26 -9.13
CA GLY A 559 -12.17 -7.21 -9.80
C GLY A 559 -13.14 -8.32 -9.36
N SER A 560 -12.81 -9.09 -8.33
CA SER A 560 -13.66 -10.17 -7.84
C SER A 560 -14.96 -9.64 -7.23
N LYS A 561 -16.05 -10.37 -7.50
CA LYS A 561 -17.39 -10.06 -6.99
C LYS A 561 -17.77 -11.01 -5.85
N MET A 562 -18.69 -10.55 -5.02
CA MET A 562 -19.41 -11.34 -4.03
C MET A 562 -20.90 -11.15 -4.19
N MET A 563 -21.67 -12.24 -4.16
CA MET A 563 -23.13 -12.16 -4.07
C MET A 563 -23.54 -11.95 -2.61
N ARG A 564 -24.33 -10.91 -2.34
CA ARG A 564 -24.99 -10.71 -1.04
C ARG A 564 -26.46 -11.01 -1.19
N HIS A 565 -26.99 -11.78 -0.24
CA HIS A 565 -28.36 -12.24 -0.27
C HIS A 565 -29.22 -11.55 0.79
N SER A 566 -30.47 -11.27 0.43
CA SER A 566 -31.57 -11.20 1.38
C SER A 566 -31.99 -12.63 1.79
N PRO A 567 -32.74 -12.80 2.89
CA PRO A 567 -33.32 -14.09 3.29
C PRO A 567 -33.99 -14.85 2.13
N GLU A 568 -34.79 -14.16 1.34
CA GLU A 568 -35.57 -14.72 0.23
C GLU A 568 -34.65 -15.18 -0.91
N SER A 569 -33.71 -14.33 -1.32
CA SER A 569 -32.76 -14.68 -2.39
C SER A 569 -31.80 -15.81 -1.98
N PHE A 570 -31.48 -15.92 -0.68
CA PHE A 570 -30.66 -17.02 -0.16
C PHE A 570 -31.44 -18.33 -0.20
N ALA A 571 -32.70 -18.33 0.24
CA ALA A 571 -33.58 -19.49 0.16
C ALA A 571 -33.82 -19.94 -1.30
N GLN A 572 -33.99 -18.99 -2.22
CA GLN A 572 -34.12 -19.27 -3.63
C GLN A 572 -32.87 -19.96 -4.20
N MET A 573 -31.67 -19.46 -3.89
CA MET A 573 -30.41 -20.09 -4.32
C MET A 573 -30.31 -21.53 -3.83
N TRP A 574 -30.58 -21.80 -2.55
CA TRP A 574 -30.54 -23.16 -2.00
C TRP A 574 -31.57 -24.09 -2.64
N ASN A 575 -32.78 -23.59 -2.90
CA ASN A 575 -33.82 -24.37 -3.57
C ASN A 575 -33.41 -24.73 -5.01
N GLU A 576 -32.84 -23.77 -5.76
CA GLU A 576 -32.31 -23.97 -7.12
C GLU A 576 -31.17 -24.99 -7.12
N VAL A 577 -30.20 -24.83 -6.22
CA VAL A 577 -29.00 -25.68 -6.17
C VAL A 577 -29.31 -27.13 -5.83
N THR A 578 -30.32 -27.35 -4.98
CA THR A 578 -30.59 -28.67 -4.38
C THR A 578 -31.88 -29.29 -4.88
N ASN A 579 -32.56 -28.68 -5.85
CA ASN A 579 -33.88 -29.08 -6.33
C ASN A 579 -34.89 -29.30 -5.18
N GLY A 580 -34.83 -28.44 -4.16
CA GLY A 580 -35.70 -28.50 -2.99
C GLY A 580 -35.44 -29.65 -1.99
N VAL A 581 -34.38 -30.44 -2.16
CA VAL A 581 -33.96 -31.49 -1.22
C VAL A 581 -33.43 -30.88 0.08
N TRP A 582 -32.74 -29.75 -0.01
CA TRP A 582 -32.29 -28.98 1.15
C TRP A 582 -33.02 -27.64 1.20
N GLN A 583 -33.54 -27.28 2.36
CA GLN A 583 -34.33 -26.07 2.56
C GLN A 583 -33.77 -25.20 3.66
N VAL A 584 -33.78 -23.89 3.42
CA VAL A 584 -33.49 -22.90 4.46
C VAL A 584 -34.64 -22.92 5.46
N GLU A 585 -34.38 -23.50 6.64
CA GLU A 585 -35.35 -23.61 7.74
C GLU A 585 -35.48 -22.29 8.48
N SER A 586 -34.36 -21.62 8.72
CA SER A 586 -34.34 -20.29 9.32
C SER A 586 -33.26 -19.43 8.70
N VAL A 587 -33.61 -18.16 8.49
CA VAL A 587 -32.67 -17.12 8.08
C VAL A 587 -33.14 -15.80 8.67
N HIS A 588 -32.26 -15.11 9.38
CA HIS A 588 -32.57 -13.79 9.92
C HIS A 588 -31.42 -12.82 9.69
N LEU A 589 -31.79 -11.54 9.55
CA LEU A 589 -30.86 -10.45 9.39
C LEU A 589 -30.60 -9.78 10.75
N GLU A 590 -29.34 -9.68 11.12
CA GLU A 590 -28.89 -8.91 12.27
C GLU A 590 -28.24 -7.60 11.78
N LYS A 591 -28.76 -6.47 12.29
CA LYS A 591 -28.20 -5.15 12.00
C LYS A 591 -26.91 -4.96 12.76
N ARG A 592 -25.80 -5.24 12.08
CA ARG A 592 -24.45 -5.10 12.64
C ARG A 592 -23.58 -4.06 11.94
N TYR A 593 -23.86 -3.75 10.68
CA TYR A 593 -23.02 -2.86 9.88
C TYR A 593 -23.61 -1.45 9.82
N LEU A 594 -22.73 -0.44 9.77
CA LEU A 594 -23.10 0.98 9.61
C LEU A 594 -23.61 1.31 8.19
N VAL A 595 -23.45 0.38 7.25
CA VAL A 595 -23.92 0.54 5.86
C VAL A 595 -25.40 0.16 5.80
N LYS A 596 -26.24 1.10 5.35
CA LYS A 596 -27.72 1.05 5.38
C LYS A 596 -28.32 -0.31 4.96
N ASP A 597 -27.74 -0.96 3.95
CA ASP A 597 -28.30 -2.17 3.36
C ASP A 597 -27.49 -3.44 3.65
N VAL A 598 -26.31 -3.34 4.30
CA VAL A 598 -25.48 -4.52 4.62
C VAL A 598 -25.90 -5.07 5.97
N GLN A 599 -26.18 -6.36 6.00
CA GLN A 599 -26.68 -7.05 7.18
C GLN A 599 -25.85 -8.32 7.41
N ARG A 600 -25.95 -8.87 8.60
CA ARG A 600 -25.44 -10.20 8.86
C ARG A 600 -26.58 -11.20 8.70
N LEU A 601 -26.35 -12.23 7.88
CA LEU A 601 -27.32 -13.28 7.62
C LEU A 601 -26.89 -14.54 8.37
N ILE A 602 -27.67 -14.96 9.36
CA ILE A 602 -27.49 -16.22 10.10
C ILE A 602 -28.49 -17.21 9.54
N PHE A 603 -28.05 -18.45 9.26
CA PHE A 603 -28.89 -19.42 8.57
C PHE A 603 -28.76 -20.85 9.11
N VAL A 604 -29.82 -21.62 8.85
CA VAL A 604 -29.89 -23.08 8.99
C VAL A 604 -30.51 -23.65 7.72
N VAL A 605 -29.81 -24.56 7.07
CA VAL A 605 -30.31 -25.32 5.91
C VAL A 605 -30.40 -26.79 6.29
N ARG A 606 -31.59 -27.37 6.24
CA ARG A 606 -31.81 -28.79 6.55
C ARG A 606 -32.15 -29.60 5.33
N LYS A 607 -31.74 -30.86 5.34
CA LYS A 607 -32.22 -31.87 4.42
C LYS A 607 -33.68 -32.19 4.75
N LYS A 608 -34.56 -32.21 3.75
CA LYS A 608 -35.93 -32.73 3.94
C LYS A 608 -35.84 -34.19 4.39
N LYS A 609 -36.66 -34.51 5.40
CA LYS A 609 -36.86 -35.89 5.85
C LYS A 609 -37.61 -36.71 4.82
#